data_AF-A0A0M3IMN7-F1
#
_entry.id   AF-A0A0M3IMN7-F1
#
_cell.length_a   1.000
_cell.length_b   1.000
_cell.length_c   1.000
_cell.angle_alpha   90.00
_cell.angle_beta   90.00
_cell.angle_gamma   90.00
#
_symmetry.space_group_name_H-M   'P 1'
#
loop_
_entity.id
_entity.type
_entity.pdbx_description
1 polymer ?
#
loop_
_entity_poly.entity_id
_entity_poly.type
_entity_poly.pdbx_seq_one_letter_code
_entity_poly.pdbx_strand_id
1 'polypeptide(L)' 'MACETMDQYLNAEDFGEVSIKLESDWWIVGKKTNGRILLLMLHNASLNSLADVQQHVNSIIKQHFNCIFVI' A
#
# COMPACT_ATOMS: atom_id res chain seq x y z
N MET A 1 -8.59 8.21 12.38
CA MET A 1 -8.27 8.43 10.96
C MET A 1 -7.61 7.24 10.29
N ALA A 2 -6.39 6.80 10.63
CA ALA A 2 -5.76 5.66 9.94
C ALA A 2 -6.61 4.37 9.96
N CYS A 3 -7.20 4.02 11.11
CA CYS A 3 -8.11 2.88 11.23
C CYS A 3 -9.37 3.05 10.36
N GLU A 4 -10.00 4.23 10.37
CA GLU A 4 -11.20 4.50 9.57
C GLU A 4 -10.91 4.43 8.06
N THR A 5 -9.78 4.97 7.62
CA THR A 5 -9.34 4.88 6.22
C THR A 5 -9.04 3.43 5.83
N MET A 6 -8.47 2.64 6.74
CA MET A 6 -8.22 1.22 6.50
C MET A 6 -9.52 0.41 6.45
N ASP A 7 -10.47 0.69 7.34
CA ASP A 7 -11.80 0.06 7.34
C ASP A 7 -12.54 0.36 6.04
N GLN A 8 -12.51 1.61 5.57
CA GLN A 8 -13.08 1.99 4.28
C GLN A 8 -12.42 1.24 3.11
N TYR A 9 -11.09 1.14 3.12
CA TYR A 9 -10.34 0.40 2.11
C TYR A 9 -10.69 -1.11 2.10
N LEU A 10 -10.80 -1.73 3.27
CA LEU A 10 -11.13 -3.15 3.39
C LEU A 10 -12.55 -3.46 2.90
N ASN A 11 -13.49 -2.55 3.16
CA ASN A 11 -14.89 -2.68 2.77
C ASN A 11 -15.20 -2.21 1.34
N ALA A 12 -14.25 -1.56 0.66
CA ALA A 12 -14.39 -1.16 -0.74
C ALA A 12 -14.42 -2.39 -1.68
N GLU A 13 -14.80 -2.18 -2.95
CA GLU A 13 -14.85 -3.23 -3.99
C GLU A 13 -13.50 -3.93 -4.23
N ASP A 14 -13.43 -4.90 -5.14
CA ASP A 14 -12.27 -5.78 -5.37
C ASP A 14 -11.02 -5.10 -5.96
N PHE A 15 -11.09 -3.80 -6.23
CA PHE A 15 -10.00 -2.97 -6.73
C PHE A 15 -9.86 -1.72 -5.87
N GLY A 16 -8.63 -1.40 -5.49
CA GLY A 16 -8.36 -0.20 -4.72
C GLY A 16 -6.94 -0.11 -4.21
N GLU A 17 -6.51 1.11 -3.96
CA GLU A 17 -5.22 1.42 -3.38
C GLU A 17 -5.39 2.40 -2.23
N VAL A 18 -4.61 2.23 -1.17
CA VAL A 18 -4.58 3.15 -0.04
C VAL A 18 -3.14 3.41 0.36
N SER A 19 -2.83 4.64 0.78
CA SER A 19 -1.52 5.00 1.33
C SER A 19 -1.74 5.98 2.48
N ILE A 20 -1.30 5.58 3.67
CA ILE A 20 -1.50 6.33 4.91
C ILE A 20 -0.13 6.60 5.51
N LYS A 21 0.22 7.88 5.69
CA LYS A 21 1.39 8.29 6.45
C LYS A 21 1.02 8.39 7.93
N LEU A 22 1.79 7.74 8.80
CA LEU A 22 1.69 7.86 10.25
C LEU A 22 2.73 8.85 10.77
N GLU A 23 2.55 9.33 12.00
CA GLU A 23 3.39 10.37 12.62
C GLU A 23 4.85 9.95 12.86
N SER A 24 5.16 8.65 12.86
CA SER A 24 6.49 8.10 13.14
C SER A 24 7.24 7.61 11.89
N ASP A 25 7.10 8.30 10.76
CA ASP A 25 7.71 7.94 9.45
C ASP A 25 7.34 6.54 8.93
N TRP A 26 6.21 6.03 9.41
CA TRP A 26 5.60 4.81 8.91
C TRP A 26 4.62 5.12 7.79
N TRP A 27 4.63 4.26 6.79
CA TRP A 27 3.63 4.21 5.74
C TRP A 27 2.90 2.89 5.79
N ILE A 28 1.58 2.94 5.74
CA ILE A 28 0.73 1.78 5.47
C ILE A 28 0.24 1.90 4.03
N VAL A 29 0.56 0.91 3.20
CA VAL A 29 0.13 0.86 1.80
C VAL A 29 -0.67 -0.41 1.56
N GLY A 30 -1.89 -0.27 1.05
CA GLY A 30 -2.75 -1.38 0.65
C GLY A 30 -2.94 -1.39 -0.87
N LYS A 31 -2.88 -2.58 -1.47
CA LYS A 31 -3.22 -2.86 -2.87
C LYS A 31 -4.22 -4.00 -2.92
N LYS A 32 -5.39 -3.77 -3.51
CA LYS A 32 -6.44 -4.77 -3.70
C LYS A 32 -6.64 -5.04 -5.18
N THR A 33 -6.60 -6.31 -5.57
CA THR A 33 -6.74 -6.74 -6.97
C THR A 33 -7.29 -8.15 -7.02
N ASN A 34 -8.40 -8.36 -7.74
CA ASN A 34 -9.00 -9.70 -7.95
C ASN A 34 -9.23 -10.47 -6.63
N GLY A 35 -9.76 -9.80 -5.61
CA GLY A 35 -10.01 -10.39 -4.28
C GLY A 35 -8.75 -10.67 -3.44
N ARG A 36 -7.56 -10.28 -3.91
CA ARG A 36 -6.30 -10.39 -3.15
C ARG A 36 -5.94 -9.04 -2.56
N ILE A 37 -5.39 -9.06 -1.34
CA ILE A 37 -4.93 -7.86 -0.64
C ILE A 37 -3.44 -8.02 -0.34
N LEU A 38 -2.65 -7.01 -0.73
CA LEU A 38 -1.28 -6.81 -0.27
C LEU A 38 -1.28 -5.61 0.67
N LEU A 39 -0.86 -5.83 1.91
CA LEU A 39 -0.67 -4.77 2.91
C LEU A 39 0.82 -4.66 3.25
N LEU A 40 1.38 -3.48 3.09
CA LEU A 40 2.78 -3.17 3.37
C LEU A 40 2.87 -2.14 4.49
N MET A 41 3.69 -2.43 5.50
CA MET A 41 4.07 -1.49 6.54
C MET A 41 5.53 -1.12 6.32
N LEU A 42 5.78 0.13 5.93
CA LEU A 42 7.10 0.60 5.52
C LEU A 42 7.57 1.66 6.50
N HIS A 43 8.69 1.41 7.19
CA HIS A 43 9.34 2.41 8.02
C HIS A 43 10.53 2.99 7.27
N ASN A 44 10.48 4.26 6.89
CA ASN A 44 11.63 4.93 6.28
C ASN A 44 11.50 6.45 6.31
N ALA A 45 12.38 7.12 7.07
CA ALA A 45 12.47 8.58 7.13
C ALA A 45 12.88 9.25 5.80
N SER A 46 13.37 8.48 4.83
CA SER A 46 13.68 8.98 3.47
C SER A 46 12.48 8.91 2.52
N LEU A 47 11.40 8.19 2.86
CA LEU A 47 10.17 8.14 2.08
C LEU A 47 9.26 9.32 2.46
N ASN A 48 9.60 10.49 1.93
CA ASN A 48 8.98 11.75 2.32
C ASN A 48 7.75 12.12 1.50
N SER A 49 7.62 11.58 0.28
CA SER A 49 6.47 11.82 -0.60
C SER A 49 5.71 10.54 -0.93
N LEU A 50 4.42 10.71 -1.28
CA LEU A 50 3.60 9.61 -1.78
C LEU A 50 4.21 8.97 -3.05
N ALA A 51 4.83 9.77 -3.91
CA ALA A 51 5.45 9.29 -5.15
C ALA A 51 6.63 8.34 -4.86
N ASP A 52 7.49 8.68 -3.88
CA ASP A 52 8.61 7.83 -3.48
C ASP A 52 8.11 6.49 -2.92
N VAL A 53 7.06 6.54 -2.10
CA VAL A 53 6.40 5.36 -1.53
C VAL A 53 5.82 4.49 -2.63
N GLN A 54 5.09 5.08 -3.58
CA GLN A 54 4.51 4.35 -4.71
C GLN A 54 5.58 3.70 -5.59
N GLN A 55 6.68 4.41 -5.87
CA GLN A 55 7.81 3.85 -6.61
C GLN A 55 8.44 2.67 -5.86
N HIS A 56 8.67 2.82 -4.56
CA HIS A 56 9.24 1.76 -3.72
C HIS A 56 8.33 0.53 -3.65
N VAL A 57 7.02 0.73 -3.44
CA VAL A 57 6.01 -0.33 -3.42
C VAL A 57 5.93 -1.03 -4.77
N ASN A 58 5.93 -0.29 -5.88
CA ASN A 58 5.95 -0.89 -7.22
C ASN A 58 7.19 -1.74 -7.45
N SER A 59 8.36 -1.34 -6.91
CA SER A 59 9.57 -2.16 -6.95
C SER A 59 9.41 -3.47 -6.18
N ILE A 60 8.85 -3.41 -4.96
CA ILE A 60 8.57 -4.59 -4.13
C ILE A 60 7.62 -5.54 -4.87
N ILE A 61 6.54 -5.01 -5.45
CA ILE A 61 5.56 -5.81 -6.20
C ILE A 61 6.22 -6.49 -7.39
N LYS A 62 6.98 -5.75 -8.21
CA LYS A 62 7.68 -6.32 -9.37
C LYS A 62 8.69 -7.40 -8.98
N GLN A 63 9.37 -7.24 -7.86
CA GLN A 63 10.41 -8.17 -7.42
C GLN A 63 9.85 -9.43 -6.77
N HIS A 64 8.78 -9.32 -5.98
CA HIS A 64 8.32 -10.39 -5.10
C HIS A 64 6.90 -10.89 -5.40
N PHE A 65 6.06 -10.07 -6.03
CA PHE A 65 4.64 -10.32 -6.18
C PHE A 65 4.14 -10.18 -7.62
N ASN A 66 5.05 -10.17 -8.60
CA ASN A 66 4.75 -9.91 -10.01
C ASN A 66 3.65 -10.86 -10.53
N CYS A 67 3.79 -12.15 -10.29
CA CYS A 67 2.82 -13.17 -10.73
C CYS A 67 1.45 -13.09 -10.02
N ILE A 68 1.31 -12.26 -8.98
CA ILE A 68 0.10 -12.19 -8.14
C ILE A 68 -0.68 -10.89 -8.40
N PHE A 69 0.02 -9.77 -8.58
CA PHE A 69 -0.58 -8.43 -8.68
C PHE A 69 -0.26 -7.69 -10.00
N VAL A 70 0.61 -8.23 -10.85
CA VAL A 70 0.87 -7.70 -12.20
C VAL A 70 0.38 -8.76 -13.19
N ILE A 71 -0.92 -8.71 -13.50
CA ILE A 71 -1.56 -9.54 -14.54
C ILE A 71 -2.27 -8.60 -15.50
#